data_AF-A0A8W7Q553-F1
#
_entry.id   AF-A0A8W7Q553-F1
#
_cell.length_a   1.000
_cell.length_b   1.000
_cell.length_c   1.000
_cell.angle_alpha   90.00
_cell.angle_beta   90.00
_cell.angle_gamma   90.00
#
_symmetry.space_group_name_H-M   'P 1'
#
loop_
_entity.id
_entity.type
_entity.pdbx_description
1 polymer ?
#
loop_
_entity_poly.entity_id
_entity_poly.type
_entity_poly.pdbx_seq_one_letter_code
_entity_poly.pdbx_strand_id
1 'polypeptide(L)'
;MCWLRAVSLISVIFLACTNGGQPAYRSQPIYGNKQRYYGNQQYYYVKPLQPEYKCIERNLQYDCVFYNVHIDMQTQDVYFGFEDITLNNQKNVTFKNSTMRKLPAALLASFRQVELLNLNDLQIEEIDTYAFAYAHTIQKLYMGFNAIRYLPPHVFQNVPLLTVLVLERNDLSSLPRGIFHNTPKLTTLSMSNNNLERIEDDTFPSDYIASKSST
;
A
#
# COMPACT_ATOMS: atom_id res chain seq x y z
N MET A 1 44.88 9.96 8.58
CA MET A 1 44.42 10.98 9.54
C MET A 1 43.96 12.20 8.76
N CYS A 2 42.65 12.44 8.69
CA CYS A 2 42.07 13.70 8.20
C CYS A 2 41.28 14.28 9.36
N TRP A 3 41.55 15.54 9.69
CA TRP A 3 40.93 16.23 10.80
C TRP A 3 39.50 16.65 10.45
N LEU A 4 38.55 16.32 11.32
CA LEU A 4 37.21 16.89 11.33
C LEU A 4 37.28 18.32 11.91
N ARG A 5 36.72 19.29 11.21
CA ARG A 5 36.15 20.49 11.84
C ARG A 5 34.67 20.55 11.52
N ALA A 6 33.87 20.55 12.59
CA ALA A 6 32.44 20.79 12.54
C ALA A 6 32.18 22.30 12.39
N VAL A 7 31.37 22.68 11.40
CA VAL A 7 30.58 23.91 11.40
C VAL A 7 29.19 23.56 10.86
N SER A 8 28.17 24.10 11.53
CA SER A 8 26.77 23.73 11.43
C SER A 8 26.04 24.41 10.26
N LEU A 9 25.01 23.71 9.76
CA LEU A 9 23.87 24.10 8.92
C LEU A 9 24.14 24.42 7.43
N ILE A 10 23.50 23.57 6.59
CA ILE A 10 23.29 23.64 5.14
C ILE A 10 24.44 23.09 4.28
N SER A 11 24.14 21.96 3.62
CA SER A 11 24.88 21.27 2.54
C SER A 11 26.18 20.54 2.92
N VAL A 12 26.09 19.22 3.09
CA VAL A 12 27.26 18.33 3.16
C VAL A 12 27.81 18.13 1.74
N ILE A 13 28.95 18.75 1.43
CA ILE A 13 29.71 18.53 0.20
C ILE A 13 30.64 17.35 0.43
N PHE A 14 30.49 16.25 -0.32
CA PHE A 14 31.47 15.16 -0.35
C PHE A 14 32.36 15.29 -1.59
N LEU A 15 33.67 15.51 -1.38
CA LEU A 15 34.70 15.19 -2.38
C LEU A 15 34.99 13.69 -2.32
N ALA A 16 34.81 12.98 -3.44
CA ALA A 16 35.23 11.59 -3.55
C ALA A 16 36.67 11.50 -4.11
N CYS A 17 37.58 10.91 -3.34
CA CYS A 17 38.85 10.38 -3.85
C CYS A 17 38.64 8.92 -4.27
N THR A 18 38.98 8.57 -5.51
CA THR A 18 38.91 7.19 -6.01
C THR A 18 40.19 6.43 -5.66
N ASN A 19 40.07 5.33 -4.92
CA ASN A 19 41.07 4.26 -4.93
C ASN A 19 40.35 2.92 -5.10
N GLY A 20 40.86 2.13 -6.05
CA GLY A 20 40.24 0.90 -6.54
C GLY A 20 40.22 -0.25 -5.54
N GLY A 21 39.13 -1.00 -5.59
CA GLY A 21 38.91 -2.28 -4.90
C GLY A 21 37.52 -2.80 -5.25
N GLN A 22 37.44 -4.00 -5.85
CA GLN A 22 36.19 -4.63 -6.30
C GLN A 22 35.20 -4.86 -5.14
N PRO A 23 33.87 -4.85 -5.38
CA PRO A 23 32.95 -5.47 -4.44
C PRO A 23 32.05 -6.56 -5.02
N ALA A 24 31.77 -7.52 -4.14
CA ALA A 24 30.85 -8.63 -4.25
C ALA A 24 29.40 -8.22 -4.62
N TYR A 25 28.70 -9.14 -5.29
CA TYR A 25 27.29 -9.01 -5.67
C TYR A 25 26.38 -8.92 -4.44
N ARG A 26 26.11 -7.70 -3.99
CA ARG A 26 25.01 -7.30 -3.11
C ARG A 26 24.11 -6.43 -3.96
N SER A 27 22.83 -6.77 -4.11
CA SER A 27 21.87 -5.98 -4.88
C SER A 27 21.75 -4.58 -4.26
N GLN A 28 22.39 -3.59 -4.89
CA GLN A 28 22.32 -2.18 -4.54
C GLN A 28 21.18 -1.50 -5.33
N PRO A 29 20.48 -0.50 -4.76
CA PRO A 29 19.46 0.25 -5.45
C PRO A 29 20.05 1.09 -6.60
N ILE A 30 19.32 1.17 -7.71
CA ILE A 30 19.71 1.89 -8.94
C ILE A 30 19.44 3.38 -8.77
N TYR A 31 20.47 4.23 -8.93
CA TYR A 31 20.39 5.69 -8.82
C TYR A 31 19.88 6.31 -10.14
N GLY A 32 18.81 7.10 -10.08
CA GLY A 32 18.34 7.92 -11.19
C GLY A 32 18.57 9.41 -10.93
N ASN A 33 19.48 10.05 -11.67
CA ASN A 33 19.70 11.50 -11.62
C ASN A 33 18.84 12.19 -12.70
N LYS A 34 17.90 13.07 -12.32
CA LYS A 34 17.22 14.00 -13.26
C LYS A 34 17.96 15.35 -13.27
N GLN A 35 18.43 15.80 -14.43
CA GLN A 35 19.08 17.10 -14.62
C GLN A 35 18.04 18.20 -14.94
N ARG A 36 18.14 19.37 -14.30
CA ARG A 36 17.48 20.61 -14.74
C ARG A 36 18.51 21.75 -14.77
N TYR A 37 18.55 22.49 -15.88
CA TYR A 37 19.42 23.65 -16.06
C TYR A 37 18.65 24.94 -15.75
N TYR A 38 19.16 25.73 -14.80
CA TYR A 38 18.80 27.14 -14.59
C TYR A 38 20.09 27.93 -14.38
N GLY A 39 20.52 28.65 -15.42
CA GLY A 39 21.82 29.36 -15.41
C GLY A 39 23.04 28.43 -15.36
N ASN A 40 24.24 29.02 -15.29
CA ASN A 40 25.54 28.33 -15.28
C ASN A 40 25.84 27.56 -13.97
N GLN A 41 24.82 27.22 -13.18
CA GLN A 41 24.97 26.50 -11.91
C GLN A 41 24.20 25.18 -11.97
N GLN A 42 24.92 24.06 -11.88
CA GLN A 42 24.34 22.72 -11.76
C GLN A 42 23.84 22.51 -10.33
N TYR A 43 22.53 22.47 -10.14
CA TYR A 43 21.91 22.04 -8.89
C TYR A 43 21.51 20.57 -9.01
N TYR A 44 22.19 19.70 -8.26
CA TYR A 44 21.78 18.31 -8.11
C TYR A 44 20.70 18.23 -7.05
N TYR A 45 19.46 17.96 -7.46
CA TYR A 45 18.39 17.61 -6.51
C TYR A 45 18.58 16.15 -6.14
N VAL A 46 19.15 15.88 -4.96
CA VAL A 46 19.24 14.53 -4.43
C VAL A 46 17.87 14.18 -3.87
N LYS A 47 17.13 13.29 -4.57
CA LYS A 47 15.87 12.74 -4.06
C LYS A 47 16.17 12.05 -2.71
N PRO A 48 15.42 12.34 -1.63
CA PRO A 48 15.67 11.69 -0.34
C PRO A 48 15.64 10.17 -0.46
N LEU A 49 16.47 9.49 0.34
CA LEU A 49 16.60 8.03 0.36
C LEU A 49 15.33 7.41 0.97
N GLN A 50 14.25 7.35 0.20
CA GLN A 50 12.97 6.79 0.63
C GLN A 50 12.83 5.36 0.09
N PRO A 51 12.30 4.41 0.88
CA PRO A 51 12.16 3.03 0.45
C PRO A 51 11.22 2.93 -0.75
N GLU A 52 11.75 2.43 -1.87
CA GLU A 52 11.03 2.17 -3.11
C GLU A 52 10.87 0.66 -3.28
N TYR A 53 9.63 0.19 -3.23
CA TYR A 53 9.30 -1.22 -3.40
C TYR A 53 8.79 -1.46 -4.81
N LYS A 54 9.45 -2.37 -5.55
CA LYS A 54 8.96 -2.84 -6.86
C LYS A 54 8.48 -4.26 -6.74
N CYS A 55 7.41 -4.58 -7.45
CA CYS A 55 6.94 -5.95 -7.52
C CYS A 55 7.58 -6.71 -8.67
N ILE A 56 7.49 -8.03 -8.56
CA ILE A 56 8.01 -8.97 -9.55
C ILE A 56 6.83 -9.81 -10.03
N GLU A 57 6.67 -9.90 -11.34
CA GLU A 57 5.68 -10.78 -11.97
C GLU A 57 6.22 -12.21 -11.90
N ARG A 58 5.56 -13.11 -11.17
CA ARG A 58 6.11 -14.45 -10.90
C ARG A 58 5.16 -15.62 -11.08
N ASN A 59 3.85 -15.43 -11.23
CA ASN A 59 2.94 -16.56 -11.41
C ASN A 59 1.64 -16.19 -12.14
N LEU A 60 0.87 -17.23 -12.51
CA LEU A 60 -0.40 -17.09 -13.23
C LEU A 60 -1.51 -16.43 -12.39
N GLN A 61 -1.37 -16.36 -11.06
CA GLN A 61 -2.40 -15.86 -10.16
C GLN A 61 -2.22 -14.37 -9.83
N TYR A 62 -0.98 -13.92 -9.67
CA TYR A 62 -0.56 -12.57 -9.30
C TYR A 62 0.49 -12.07 -10.28
N ASP A 63 0.14 -11.00 -10.99
CA ASP A 63 1.04 -10.29 -11.91
C ASP A 63 1.93 -9.29 -11.15
N CYS A 64 1.72 -9.08 -9.84
CA CYS A 64 2.58 -8.23 -9.03
C CYS A 64 2.76 -8.80 -7.62
N VAL A 65 3.97 -9.29 -7.33
CA VAL A 65 4.37 -9.77 -6.00
C VAL A 65 5.43 -8.85 -5.41
N PHE A 66 5.08 -8.13 -4.34
CA PHE A 66 6.05 -7.38 -3.53
C PHE A 66 6.75 -8.31 -2.53
N TYR A 67 8.04 -8.09 -2.30
CA TYR A 67 8.87 -8.89 -1.39
C TYR A 67 9.56 -8.01 -0.36
N ASN A 68 9.66 -8.49 0.88
CA ASN A 68 10.44 -7.84 1.94
C ASN A 68 10.02 -6.38 2.21
N VAL A 69 8.72 -6.10 2.12
CA VAL A 69 8.14 -4.80 2.48
C VAL A 69 7.94 -4.78 3.99
N HIS A 70 8.54 -3.81 4.68
CA HIS A 70 8.44 -3.69 6.13
C HIS A 70 8.07 -2.25 6.47
N ILE A 71 6.83 -2.04 6.87
CA ILE A 71 6.27 -0.73 7.25
C ILE A 71 5.76 -0.85 8.68
N ASP A 72 6.35 -0.07 9.57
CA ASP A 72 5.90 0.06 10.96
C ASP A 72 5.11 1.34 11.19
N MET A 73 4.71 1.60 12.45
CA MET A 73 3.93 2.78 12.82
C MET A 73 4.72 4.10 12.73
N GLN A 74 6.05 4.04 12.63
CA GLN A 74 6.93 5.22 12.58
C GLN A 74 7.39 5.53 11.15
N THR A 75 7.22 4.59 10.24
CA THR A 75 7.65 4.69 8.85
C THR A 75 6.93 5.85 8.18
N GLN A 76 7.71 6.83 7.71
CA GLN A 76 7.23 7.96 6.91
C GLN A 76 7.60 7.74 5.45
N ASP A 77 6.74 8.22 4.54
CA ASP A 77 6.96 8.28 3.10
C ASP A 77 7.53 7.00 2.45
N VAL A 78 6.63 6.20 1.89
CA VAL A 78 6.95 4.95 1.17
C VAL A 78 6.53 5.07 -0.28
N TYR A 79 7.31 4.51 -1.20
CA TYR A 79 6.93 4.43 -2.61
C TYR A 79 6.75 2.99 -3.08
N PHE A 80 5.76 2.81 -3.96
CA PHE A 80 5.50 1.56 -4.63
C PHE A 80 5.58 1.74 -6.14
N GLY A 81 6.25 0.81 -6.82
CA GLY A 81 6.33 0.77 -8.28
C GLY A 81 7.17 1.90 -8.87
N PHE A 82 6.78 2.35 -10.05
CA PHE A 82 7.40 3.46 -10.77
C PHE A 82 6.72 4.79 -10.44
N GLU A 83 7.48 5.89 -10.51
CA GLU A 83 6.96 7.27 -10.38
C GLU A 83 5.93 7.59 -11.48
N ASP A 84 6.14 7.06 -12.68
CA ASP A 84 5.12 7.06 -13.72
C ASP A 84 4.08 5.98 -13.43
N ILE A 85 2.94 6.41 -12.89
CA ILE A 85 1.82 5.53 -12.50
C ILE A 85 1.25 4.71 -13.66
N THR A 86 1.48 5.12 -14.90
CA THR A 86 0.99 4.38 -16.08
C THR A 86 1.73 3.05 -16.27
N LEU A 87 2.93 2.93 -15.69
CA LEU A 87 3.74 1.71 -15.70
C LEU A 87 3.34 0.72 -14.59
N ASN A 88 2.53 1.16 -13.62
CA ASN A 88 2.02 0.34 -12.51
C ASN A 88 0.64 -0.24 -12.86
N ASN A 89 0.57 -0.96 -13.97
CA ASN A 89 -0.68 -1.45 -14.58
C ASN A 89 -1.09 -2.87 -14.14
N GLN A 90 -0.41 -3.41 -13.13
CA GLN A 90 -0.69 -4.74 -12.61
C GLN A 90 -2.03 -4.79 -11.88
N LYS A 91 -2.74 -5.91 -12.03
CA LYS A 91 -4.13 -6.08 -11.60
C LYS A 91 -4.28 -6.94 -10.36
N ASN A 92 -3.39 -7.90 -10.17
CA ASN A 92 -3.44 -8.90 -9.12
C ASN A 92 -2.21 -8.77 -8.23
N VAL A 93 -2.36 -8.00 -7.15
CA VAL A 93 -1.26 -7.62 -6.26
C VAL A 93 -1.25 -8.46 -4.98
N THR A 94 -0.07 -8.94 -4.57
CA THR A 94 0.14 -9.59 -3.28
C THR A 94 1.54 -9.31 -2.72
N PHE A 95 1.78 -9.76 -1.49
CA PHE A 95 2.99 -9.53 -0.72
C PHE A 95 3.55 -10.85 -0.21
N LYS A 96 4.87 -10.95 -0.14
CA LYS A 96 5.60 -12.11 0.39
C LYS A 96 6.69 -11.66 1.34
N ASN A 97 6.81 -12.37 2.45
CA ASN A 97 7.78 -12.06 3.51
C ASN A 97 7.75 -10.57 3.89
N SER A 98 6.56 -10.04 4.15
CA SER A 98 6.32 -8.61 4.31
C SER A 98 5.47 -8.35 5.55
N THR A 99 5.66 -7.20 6.18
CA THR A 99 4.88 -6.73 7.33
C THR A 99 4.50 -5.26 7.11
N MET A 100 3.27 -4.91 7.43
CA MET A 100 2.70 -3.59 7.16
C MET A 100 1.75 -3.19 8.29
N ARG A 101 2.31 -2.71 9.42
CA ARG A 101 1.51 -2.33 10.60
C ARG A 101 0.48 -1.23 10.29
N LYS A 102 0.81 -0.33 9.37
CA LYS A 102 -0.13 0.63 8.79
C LYS A 102 -0.17 0.47 7.27
N LEU A 103 -1.37 0.26 6.70
CA LEU A 103 -1.58 0.23 5.25
C LEU A 103 -1.51 1.66 4.70
N PRO A 104 -0.48 2.02 3.90
CA PRO A 104 -0.29 3.40 3.44
C PRO A 104 -1.12 3.73 2.19
N ALA A 105 -1.50 5.00 2.04
CA ALA A 105 -2.13 5.51 0.82
C ALA A 105 -1.26 5.42 -0.45
N ALA A 106 0.07 5.40 -0.27
CA ALA A 106 1.02 5.35 -1.38
C ALA A 106 0.84 4.13 -2.31
N LEU A 107 0.36 3.00 -1.79
CA LEU A 107 0.19 1.78 -2.58
C LEU A 107 -0.83 1.98 -3.72
N LEU A 108 -2.08 2.31 -3.38
CA LEU A 108 -3.14 2.49 -4.39
C LEU A 108 -3.14 3.88 -5.02
N ALA A 109 -2.42 4.85 -4.46
CA ALA A 109 -2.08 6.07 -5.19
C ALA A 109 -1.19 5.77 -6.42
N SER A 110 -0.35 4.75 -6.34
CA SER A 110 0.59 4.33 -7.39
C SER A 110 0.03 3.24 -8.30
N PHE A 111 -0.72 2.27 -7.76
CA PHE A 111 -1.31 1.13 -8.49
C PHE A 111 -2.84 1.28 -8.61
N ARG A 112 -3.30 2.06 -9.59
CA ARG A 112 -4.73 2.44 -9.73
C ARG A 112 -5.57 1.47 -10.58
N GLN A 113 -4.96 0.40 -11.08
CA GLN A 113 -5.61 -0.59 -11.95
C GLN A 113 -5.82 -1.94 -11.26
N VAL A 114 -5.56 -2.01 -9.94
CA VAL A 114 -5.70 -3.24 -9.16
C VAL A 114 -7.15 -3.73 -9.17
N GLU A 115 -7.36 -4.98 -9.55
CA GLU A 115 -8.64 -5.68 -9.51
C GLU A 115 -8.71 -6.64 -8.31
N LEU A 116 -7.61 -7.31 -8.01
CA LEU A 116 -7.46 -8.20 -6.86
C LEU A 116 -6.30 -7.73 -5.99
N LEU A 117 -6.61 -7.40 -4.74
CA LEU A 117 -5.61 -7.00 -3.74
C LEU A 117 -5.61 -8.00 -2.58
N ASN A 118 -4.49 -8.70 -2.41
CA ASN A 118 -4.30 -9.64 -1.31
C ASN A 118 -3.30 -9.08 -0.28
N LEU A 119 -3.84 -8.68 0.87
CA LEU A 119 -3.15 -8.15 2.05
C LEU A 119 -3.32 -9.06 3.27
N ASN A 120 -3.60 -10.35 3.05
CA ASN A 120 -3.72 -11.29 4.15
C ASN A 120 -2.37 -11.46 4.87
N ASP A 121 -2.42 -11.62 6.20
CA ASP A 121 -1.26 -11.96 7.03
C ASP A 121 -0.08 -10.99 6.87
N LEU A 122 -0.38 -9.69 6.91
CA LEU A 122 0.60 -8.61 6.85
C LEU A 122 0.76 -7.87 8.18
N GLN A 123 0.12 -8.35 9.25
CA GLN A 123 0.14 -7.71 10.57
C GLN A 123 -0.39 -6.26 10.55
N ILE A 124 -1.38 -5.99 9.70
CA ILE A 124 -2.00 -4.66 9.58
C ILE A 124 -2.79 -4.36 10.86
N GLU A 125 -2.50 -3.24 11.49
CA GLU A 125 -3.21 -2.73 12.67
C GLU A 125 -4.06 -1.50 12.34
N GLU A 126 -3.57 -0.65 11.43
CA GLU A 126 -4.22 0.58 11.01
C GLU A 126 -4.31 0.66 9.48
N ILE A 127 -5.45 1.17 8.99
CA ILE A 127 -5.62 1.54 7.59
C ILE A 127 -5.55 3.06 7.50
N ASP A 128 -4.66 3.58 6.65
CA ASP A 128 -4.67 5.00 6.35
C ASP A 128 -6.04 5.45 5.81
N THR A 129 -6.55 6.60 6.27
CA THR A 129 -7.88 7.10 5.92
C THR A 129 -8.09 7.20 4.41
N TYR A 130 -7.02 7.44 3.64
CA TYR A 130 -7.07 7.58 2.18
C TYR A 130 -6.44 6.39 1.45
N ALA A 131 -6.20 5.27 2.14
CA ALA A 131 -5.60 4.06 1.57
C ALA A 131 -6.28 3.61 0.27
N PHE A 132 -7.60 3.77 0.19
CA PHE A 132 -8.44 3.32 -0.92
C PHE A 132 -9.00 4.47 -1.77
N ALA A 133 -8.44 5.69 -1.67
CA ALA A 133 -8.98 6.85 -2.39
C ALA A 133 -9.01 6.65 -3.92
N TYR A 134 -8.05 5.90 -4.47
CA TYR A 134 -7.90 5.64 -5.92
C TYR A 134 -8.24 4.19 -6.31
N ALA A 135 -8.99 3.46 -5.47
CA ALA A 135 -9.22 2.02 -5.58
C ALA A 135 -10.40 1.63 -6.51
N HIS A 136 -10.73 2.46 -7.51
CA HIS A 136 -11.96 2.35 -8.29
C HIS A 136 -12.14 1.02 -9.05
N THR A 137 -11.05 0.32 -9.33
CA THR A 137 -11.03 -0.94 -10.08
C THR A 137 -11.09 -2.18 -9.20
N ILE A 138 -10.95 -2.06 -7.87
CA ILE A 138 -10.89 -3.21 -6.98
C ILE A 138 -12.22 -3.97 -6.99
N GLN A 139 -12.12 -5.28 -7.26
CA GLN A 139 -13.22 -6.23 -7.23
C GLN A 139 -13.09 -7.21 -6.08
N LYS A 140 -11.86 -7.58 -5.69
CA LYS A 140 -11.60 -8.55 -4.63
C LYS A 140 -10.56 -8.01 -3.67
N LEU A 141 -10.93 -7.87 -2.41
CA LEU A 141 -10.08 -7.36 -1.35
C LEU A 141 -9.98 -8.37 -0.21
N TYR A 142 -8.76 -8.85 0.03
CA TYR A 142 -8.45 -9.78 1.11
C TYR A 142 -7.56 -9.07 2.14
N MET A 143 -8.06 -8.90 3.36
CA MET A 143 -7.37 -8.27 4.49
C MET A 143 -7.53 -9.10 5.77
N GLY A 144 -7.74 -10.40 5.63
CA GLY A 144 -7.90 -11.33 6.76
C GLY A 144 -6.57 -11.66 7.45
N PHE A 145 -6.66 -12.25 8.64
CA PHE A 145 -5.48 -12.63 9.44
C PHE A 145 -4.57 -11.42 9.74
N ASN A 146 -5.18 -10.29 10.08
CA ASN A 146 -4.48 -9.08 10.50
C ASN A 146 -4.92 -8.71 11.93
N ALA A 147 -4.55 -7.52 12.40
CA ALA A 147 -4.90 -7.00 13.73
C ALA A 147 -5.65 -5.66 13.61
N ILE A 148 -6.49 -5.52 12.58
CA ILE A 148 -7.20 -4.28 12.26
C ILE A 148 -8.27 -4.06 13.32
N ARG A 149 -8.16 -2.94 14.05
CA ARG A 149 -9.04 -2.64 15.20
C ARG A 149 -10.28 -1.86 14.82
N TYR A 150 -10.19 -1.04 13.77
CA TYR A 150 -11.29 -0.24 13.25
C TYR A 150 -11.13 0.00 11.76
N LEU A 151 -12.25 0.24 11.08
CA LEU A 151 -12.28 0.70 9.70
C LEU A 151 -12.47 2.23 9.68
N PRO A 152 -11.66 3.00 8.93
CA PRO A 152 -11.94 4.41 8.73
C PRO A 152 -13.35 4.62 8.14
N PRO A 153 -14.10 5.65 8.56
CA PRO A 153 -15.33 6.02 7.88
C PRO A 153 -15.03 6.25 6.39
N HIS A 154 -15.89 5.75 5.51
CA HIS A 154 -15.74 5.90 4.06
C HIS A 154 -14.54 5.18 3.42
N VAL A 155 -13.83 4.29 4.13
CA VAL A 155 -12.70 3.53 3.56
C VAL A 155 -13.09 2.75 2.28
N PHE A 156 -14.35 2.35 2.15
CA PHE A 156 -14.87 1.66 0.97
C PHE A 156 -15.76 2.54 0.06
N GLN A 157 -15.73 3.87 0.22
CA GLN A 157 -16.54 4.77 -0.61
C GLN A 157 -16.17 4.72 -2.10
N ASN A 158 -14.88 4.51 -2.39
CA ASN A 158 -14.34 4.56 -3.75
C ASN A 158 -14.04 3.19 -4.38
N VAL A 159 -14.66 2.11 -3.88
CA VAL A 159 -14.53 0.74 -4.42
C VAL A 159 -15.88 0.20 -4.94
N PRO A 160 -16.55 0.88 -5.89
CA PRO A 160 -17.91 0.53 -6.32
C PRO A 160 -18.01 -0.83 -7.05
N LEU A 161 -16.87 -1.38 -7.47
CA LEU A 161 -16.79 -2.68 -8.14
C LEU A 161 -16.53 -3.85 -7.19
N LEU A 162 -16.45 -3.60 -5.88
CA LEU A 162 -16.12 -4.62 -4.89
C LEU A 162 -17.19 -5.73 -4.87
N THR A 163 -16.75 -6.97 -5.10
CA THR A 163 -17.58 -8.19 -5.09
C THR A 163 -17.23 -9.11 -3.92
N VAL A 164 -15.96 -9.14 -3.51
CA VAL A 164 -15.46 -9.97 -2.42
C VAL A 164 -14.69 -9.10 -1.43
N LEU A 165 -15.08 -9.15 -0.16
CA LEU A 165 -14.37 -8.54 0.95
C LEU A 165 -14.14 -9.56 2.06
N VAL A 166 -12.88 -9.78 2.41
CA VAL A 166 -12.49 -10.67 3.51
C VAL A 166 -11.75 -9.86 4.57
N LEU A 167 -12.35 -9.81 5.76
CA LEU A 167 -11.86 -9.16 6.98
C LEU A 167 -11.78 -10.16 8.14
N GLU A 168 -11.81 -11.47 7.86
CA GLU A 168 -11.80 -12.51 8.89
C GLU A 168 -10.55 -12.44 9.77
N ARG A 169 -10.67 -12.82 11.05
CA ARG A 169 -9.55 -12.84 12.00
C ARG A 169 -8.84 -11.48 12.04
N ASN A 170 -9.59 -10.48 12.49
CA ASN A 170 -9.14 -9.14 12.85
C ASN A 170 -9.73 -8.78 14.22
N ASP A 171 -9.52 -7.54 14.68
CA ASP A 171 -9.93 -7.07 16.01
C ASP A 171 -11.11 -6.08 15.95
N LEU A 172 -11.94 -6.12 14.91
CA LEU A 172 -13.02 -5.15 14.71
C LEU A 172 -14.08 -5.31 15.81
N SER A 173 -14.36 -4.21 16.53
CA SER A 173 -15.39 -4.17 17.59
C SER A 173 -16.73 -3.59 17.14
N SER A 174 -16.73 -2.79 16.07
CA SER A 174 -17.91 -2.20 15.47
C SER A 174 -17.67 -1.87 14.00
N LEU A 175 -18.75 -1.57 13.27
CA LEU A 175 -18.70 -1.11 11.89
C LEU A 175 -19.13 0.35 11.81
N PRO A 176 -18.42 1.21 11.04
CA PRO A 176 -18.91 2.54 10.75
C PRO A 176 -20.27 2.49 10.04
N ARG A 177 -21.14 3.45 10.35
CA ARG A 177 -22.44 3.56 9.67
C ARG A 177 -22.25 3.75 8.17
N GLY A 178 -22.99 2.98 7.38
CA GLY A 178 -22.94 3.05 5.92
C GLY A 178 -21.64 2.55 5.29
N ILE A 179 -20.84 1.76 6.01
CA ILE A 179 -19.55 1.23 5.54
C ILE A 179 -19.66 0.46 4.20
N PHE A 180 -20.82 -0.14 3.91
CA PHE A 180 -21.08 -0.88 2.66
C PHE A 180 -22.08 -0.17 1.72
N HIS A 181 -22.52 1.05 2.00
CA HIS A 181 -23.53 1.72 1.15
C HIS A 181 -23.05 2.02 -0.28
N ASN A 182 -21.73 2.05 -0.50
CA ASN A 182 -21.11 2.32 -1.81
C ASN A 182 -20.52 1.07 -2.47
N THR A 183 -20.83 -0.14 -1.99
CA THR A 183 -20.33 -1.39 -2.57
C THR A 183 -21.43 -2.31 -3.10
N PRO A 184 -22.38 -1.80 -3.92
CA PRO A 184 -23.63 -2.51 -4.28
C PRO A 184 -23.42 -3.85 -5.00
N LYS A 185 -22.21 -4.15 -5.47
CA LYS A 185 -21.83 -5.40 -6.12
C LYS A 185 -21.29 -6.46 -5.16
N LEU A 186 -21.20 -6.17 -3.86
CA LEU A 186 -20.60 -7.06 -2.86
C LEU A 186 -21.49 -8.28 -2.65
N THR A 187 -21.00 -9.45 -3.06
CA THR A 187 -21.71 -10.74 -2.99
C THR A 187 -21.17 -11.63 -1.87
N THR A 188 -19.89 -11.47 -1.54
CA THR A 188 -19.18 -12.25 -0.51
C THR A 188 -18.53 -11.32 0.50
N LEU A 189 -18.95 -11.42 1.75
CA LEU A 189 -18.36 -10.72 2.89
C LEU A 189 -18.05 -11.72 3.99
N SER A 190 -16.79 -11.76 4.44
CA SER A 190 -16.40 -12.49 5.64
C SER A 190 -15.84 -11.53 6.68
N MET A 191 -16.43 -11.52 7.87
CA MET A 191 -15.95 -10.81 9.05
C MET A 191 -15.89 -11.76 10.25
N SER A 192 -15.79 -13.06 10.01
CA SER A 192 -15.70 -14.09 11.06
C SER A 192 -14.48 -13.84 11.95
N ASN A 193 -14.56 -14.30 13.20
CA ASN A 193 -13.46 -14.15 14.17
C ASN A 193 -13.02 -12.67 14.34
N ASN A 194 -13.99 -11.77 14.51
CA ASN A 194 -13.81 -10.41 15.00
C ASN A 194 -14.55 -10.26 16.34
N ASN A 195 -14.50 -9.06 16.93
CA ASN A 195 -15.11 -8.72 18.22
C ASN A 195 -16.42 -7.92 18.07
N LEU A 196 -17.15 -8.13 16.97
CA LEU A 196 -18.36 -7.38 16.65
C LEU A 196 -19.50 -7.73 17.61
N GLU A 197 -19.98 -6.74 18.36
CA GLU A 197 -21.10 -6.93 19.29
C GLU A 197 -22.47 -6.84 18.61
N ARG A 198 -22.57 -5.99 17.58
CA ARG A 198 -23.82 -5.68 16.89
C ARG A 198 -23.58 -5.35 15.43
N ILE A 199 -24.56 -5.66 14.59
CA ILE A 199 -24.67 -5.24 13.20
C ILE A 199 -25.97 -4.45 13.10
N GLU A 200 -25.88 -3.17 12.76
CA GLU A 200 -27.06 -2.30 12.64
C GLU A 200 -27.90 -2.69 11.42
N ASP A 201 -29.21 -2.48 11.47
CA ASP A 201 -30.15 -2.85 10.40
C ASP A 201 -29.82 -2.17 9.06
N ASP A 202 -29.24 -0.96 9.11
CA ASP A 202 -28.85 -0.20 7.92
C ASP A 202 -27.44 -0.57 7.40
N THR A 203 -26.76 -1.55 7.97
CA THR A 203 -25.42 -1.97 7.54
C THR A 203 -25.42 -2.50 6.11
N PHE A 204 -26.46 -3.27 5.75
CA PHE A 204 -26.65 -3.83 4.42
C PHE A 204 -27.88 -3.20 3.76
N PRO A 205 -27.71 -2.37 2.70
CA PRO A 205 -28.82 -1.83 1.94
C PRO A 205 -29.75 -2.92 1.42
N SER A 206 -31.04 -2.62 1.29
CA SER A 206 -32.11 -3.54 0.86
C SER A 206 -31.77 -4.34 -0.42
N ASP A 207 -31.04 -3.71 -1.35
CA ASP A 207 -30.66 -4.29 -2.64
C ASP A 207 -29.67 -5.46 -2.50
N TYR A 208 -28.98 -5.61 -1.37
CA TYR A 208 -28.10 -6.75 -1.10
C TYR A 208 -28.88 -8.06 -0.93
N ILE A 209 -30.07 -7.98 -0.32
CA ILE A 209 -30.88 -9.14 0.05
C ILE A 209 -31.65 -9.69 -1.17
N ALA A 210 -32.01 -8.82 -2.12
CA ALA A 210 -32.75 -9.18 -3.33
C ALA A 210 -31.97 -10.12 -4.27
N SER A 211 -30.65 -10.23 -4.14
CA SER A 211 -29.81 -11.14 -4.93
C SER A 211 -29.81 -12.60 -4.45
N LYS A 212 -30.50 -12.92 -3.32
CA LYS A 212 -30.47 -14.25 -2.69
C LYS A 212 -31.84 -14.93 -2.52
N SER A 213 -32.89 -14.46 -3.21
CA SER A 213 -34.15 -15.20 -3.34
C SER A 213 -34.35 -15.74 -4.75
N SER A 214 -33.63 -16.79 -5.12
CA SER A 214 -34.01 -17.63 -6.27
C SER A 214 -33.48 -19.05 -6.04
N THR A 215 -34.36 -19.84 -5.41
CA THR A 215 -34.46 -21.32 -5.35
C THR A 215 -33.34 -22.13 -4.71
#